data_AF-A0A182TBN0-F1
#
_entry.id   AF-A0A182TBN0-F1
#
_cell.length_a   1.000
_cell.length_b   1.000
_cell.length_c   1.000
_cell.angle_alpha   90.00
_cell.angle_beta   90.00
_cell.angle_gamma   90.00
#
_symmetry.space_group_name_H-M   'P 1'
#
loop_
_entity.id
_entity.type
_entity.pdbx_description
1 polymer ?
#
loop_
_entity_poly.entity_id
_entity_poly.type
_entity_poly.pdbx_seq_one_letter_code
_entity_poly.pdbx_strand_id
1 'polypeptide(L)'
;MFAHFGITLSLEEVFKQFKGIKLYEIIEQVNAEQGVNLPVSELEPVYRQEVARLFDAELQPIAGARELLAQMAAPMCTVSNGPVSKMQHSLGLTGMLSYFDDRLFSGYNIQRWKPDPAIVFHAAQQMQVPVERCILVDDSSAGAQA
;
A
#
# COMPACT_ATOMS: atom_id res chain seq x y z
N MET A 1 10.14 -13.81 -0.65
CA MET A 1 11.27 -13.50 0.26
C MET A 1 11.59 -14.65 1.22
N PHE A 2 10.67 -15.08 2.10
CA PHE A 2 10.91 -16.08 3.15
C PHE A 2 11.34 -17.46 2.64
N ALA A 3 10.88 -17.87 1.45
CA ALA A 3 11.27 -19.14 0.83
C ALA A 3 12.79 -19.28 0.60
N HIS A 4 13.52 -18.17 0.41
CA HIS A 4 15.00 -18.19 0.31
C HIS A 4 15.66 -18.67 1.61
N PHE A 5 14.94 -18.64 2.72
CA PHE A 5 15.36 -19.09 4.04
C PHE A 5 14.67 -20.41 4.46
N GLY A 6 14.04 -21.12 3.51
CA GLY A 6 13.34 -22.38 3.77
C GLY A 6 11.99 -22.25 4.47
N ILE A 7 11.49 -21.03 4.69
CA ILE A 7 10.20 -20.78 5.32
C ILE A 7 9.12 -20.71 4.23
N THR A 8 8.14 -21.61 4.32
CA THR A 8 6.99 -21.66 3.41
C THR A 8 5.75 -21.23 4.16
N LEU A 9 5.05 -20.23 3.62
CA LEU A 9 3.78 -19.74 4.14
C LEU A 9 2.71 -19.96 3.07
N SER A 10 1.52 -20.37 3.46
CA SER A 10 0.43 -20.46 2.48
C SER A 10 -0.06 -19.06 2.10
N LEU A 11 -0.53 -18.93 0.86
CA LEU A 11 -1.08 -17.65 0.37
C LEU A 11 -2.28 -17.20 1.21
N GLU A 12 -3.16 -18.15 1.58
CA GLU A 12 -4.35 -17.89 2.37
C GLU A 12 -4.01 -17.32 3.76
N GLU A 13 -3.04 -17.92 4.45
CA GLU A 13 -2.58 -17.43 5.76
C GLU A 13 -1.98 -16.03 5.64
N VAL A 14 -1.14 -15.81 4.62
CA VAL A 14 -0.52 -14.50 4.39
C VAL A 14 -1.58 -13.43 4.16
N PHE A 15 -2.59 -13.70 3.33
CA PHE A 15 -3.67 -12.75 3.08
C PHE A 15 -4.52 -12.50 4.33
N LYS A 16 -4.87 -13.56 5.07
CA LYS A 16 -5.72 -13.46 6.26
C LYS A 16 -5.03 -12.70 7.39
N GLN A 17 -3.74 -12.93 7.59
CA GLN A 17 -3.00 -12.39 8.73
C GLN A 17 -2.38 -11.03 8.42
N PHE A 18 -1.85 -10.84 7.21
CA PHE A 18 -0.94 -9.73 6.94
C PHE A 18 -1.50 -8.64 6.02
N LYS A 19 -2.78 -8.73 5.61
CA LYS A 19 -3.40 -7.71 4.78
C LYS A 19 -3.46 -6.36 5.51
N GLY A 20 -2.78 -5.35 4.95
CA GLY A 20 -2.72 -3.99 5.50
C GLY A 20 -1.68 -3.80 6.62
N ILE A 21 -0.96 -4.86 7.01
CA ILE A 21 0.10 -4.81 8.04
C ILE A 21 1.41 -4.32 7.42
N LYS A 22 2.26 -3.69 8.23
CA LYS A 22 3.56 -3.20 7.78
C LYS A 22 4.54 -4.37 7.57
N LEU A 23 5.36 -4.27 6.52
CA LEU A 23 6.31 -5.33 6.18
C LEU A 23 7.23 -5.73 7.33
N TYR A 24 7.72 -4.78 8.13
CA TYR A 24 8.59 -5.09 9.27
C TYR A 24 7.83 -5.85 10.37
N GLU A 25 6.56 -5.53 10.63
CA GLU A 25 5.71 -6.24 11.61
C GLU A 25 5.46 -7.69 11.13
N ILE A 26 5.26 -7.88 9.81
CA ILE A 26 5.16 -9.22 9.20
C ILE A 26 6.46 -10.01 9.41
N ILE A 27 7.62 -9.39 9.16
CA ILE A 27 8.93 -10.05 9.33
C ILE A 27 9.18 -10.39 10.80
N GLU A 28 8.89 -9.46 11.73
CA GLU A 28 9.00 -9.70 13.18
C GLU A 28 8.12 -10.87 13.63
N GLN A 29 6.86 -10.90 13.18
CA GLN A 29 5.94 -11.97 13.54
C GLN A 29 6.40 -13.33 12.98
N VAL A 30 6.78 -13.39 11.71
CA VAL A 30 7.28 -14.64 11.10
C VAL A 30 8.58 -15.09 11.77
N ASN A 31 9.47 -14.17 12.12
CA ASN A 31 10.70 -14.50 12.88
C ASN A 31 10.34 -15.14 14.23
N ALA A 32 9.40 -14.56 14.97
CA ALA A 32 8.95 -15.09 16.26
C ALA A 32 8.29 -16.47 16.13
N GLU A 33 7.42 -16.66 15.14
CA GLU A 33 6.71 -17.92 14.89
C GLU A 33 7.64 -19.06 14.44
N GLN A 34 8.67 -18.75 13.66
CA GLN A 34 9.60 -19.72 13.10
C GLN A 34 10.87 -19.92 13.95
N GLY A 35 11.04 -19.13 15.03
CA GLY A 35 12.22 -19.20 15.90
C GLY A 35 13.51 -18.77 15.20
N VAL A 36 13.42 -17.86 14.23
CA VAL A 36 14.56 -17.34 13.45
C VAL A 36 14.74 -15.84 13.69
N ASN A 37 15.86 -15.28 13.22
CA ASN A 37 16.14 -13.84 13.32
C ASN A 37 16.61 -13.29 11.97
N LEU A 38 15.69 -13.26 10.99
CA LEU A 38 15.99 -12.75 9.66
C LEU A 38 15.99 -11.22 9.67
N PRO A 39 17.06 -10.56 9.20
CA PRO A 39 17.16 -9.11 9.24
C PRO A 39 16.26 -8.45 8.19
N VAL A 40 15.47 -7.47 8.62
CA VAL A 40 14.59 -6.68 7.72
C VAL A 40 15.38 -6.04 6.59
N SER A 41 16.60 -5.59 6.85
CA SER A 41 17.49 -4.98 5.86
C SER A 41 17.86 -5.89 4.68
N GLU A 42 17.79 -7.22 4.85
CA GLU A 42 18.04 -8.18 3.77
C GLU A 42 16.75 -8.61 3.07
N LEU A 43 15.67 -8.78 3.85
CA LEU A 43 14.38 -9.24 3.34
C LEU A 43 13.62 -8.16 2.56
N GLU A 44 13.65 -6.92 3.03
CA GLU A 44 12.89 -5.81 2.45
C GLU A 44 13.30 -5.52 0.99
N PRO A 45 14.59 -5.39 0.63
CA PRO A 45 14.99 -5.19 -0.75
C PRO A 45 14.50 -6.32 -1.67
N VAL A 46 14.64 -7.57 -1.25
CA VAL A 46 14.19 -8.76 -2.01
C VAL A 46 12.69 -8.73 -2.22
N TYR A 47 11.92 -8.40 -1.17
CA TYR A 47 10.46 -8.26 -1.29
C TYR A 47 10.08 -7.15 -2.26
N ARG A 48 10.68 -5.96 -2.12
CA ARG A 48 10.35 -4.82 -2.98
C ARG A 48 10.69 -5.07 -4.44
N GLN A 49 11.83 -5.71 -4.70
CA GLN A 49 12.23 -6.09 -6.05
C GLN A 49 11.27 -7.09 -6.68
N GLU A 50 10.84 -8.11 -5.92
CA GLU A 50 9.89 -9.10 -6.43
C GLU A 50 8.50 -8.51 -6.67
N VAL A 51 8.04 -7.61 -5.79
CA VAL A 51 6.78 -6.87 -6.01
C VAL A 51 6.86 -6.01 -7.27
N ALA A 52 7.97 -5.30 -7.50
CA ALA A 52 8.16 -4.50 -8.70
C ALA A 52 8.16 -5.37 -9.96
N ARG A 53 8.88 -6.50 -9.94
CA ARG A 53 8.92 -7.47 -11.05
C ARG A 53 7.54 -8.03 -11.38
N LEU A 54 6.76 -8.41 -10.34
CA LEU A 54 5.40 -8.88 -10.51
C LEU A 54 4.46 -7.77 -11.01
N PHE A 55 4.68 -6.52 -10.60
CA PHE A 55 3.92 -5.41 -11.13
C PHE A 55 4.14 -5.25 -12.65
N ASP A 56 5.40 -5.24 -13.09
CA ASP A 56 5.74 -5.12 -14.51
C ASP A 56 5.20 -6.28 -15.35
N ALA A 57 5.17 -7.49 -14.81
CA ALA A 57 4.77 -8.69 -15.53
C ALA A 57 3.25 -8.95 -15.52
N GLU A 58 2.58 -8.67 -14.40
CA GLU A 58 1.28 -9.27 -14.10
C GLU A 58 0.23 -8.26 -13.60
N LEU A 59 0.59 -7.01 -13.25
CA LEU A 59 -0.38 -6.06 -12.70
C LEU A 59 -1.47 -5.73 -13.71
N GLN A 60 -2.73 -5.88 -13.30
CA GLN A 60 -3.91 -5.50 -14.07
C GLN A 60 -4.72 -4.44 -13.31
N PRO A 61 -5.37 -3.50 -14.02
CA PRO A 61 -6.31 -2.59 -13.38
C PRO A 61 -7.53 -3.35 -12.83
N ILE A 62 -8.10 -2.85 -11.74
CA ILE A 62 -9.39 -3.33 -11.25
C ILE A 62 -10.46 -2.97 -12.28
N ALA A 63 -11.32 -3.93 -12.63
CA ALA A 63 -12.40 -3.72 -13.59
C ALA A 63 -13.31 -2.56 -13.16
N GLY A 64 -13.52 -1.60 -14.06
CA GLY A 64 -14.33 -0.40 -13.80
C GLY A 64 -13.61 0.74 -13.08
N ALA A 65 -12.39 0.54 -12.56
CA ALA A 65 -11.69 1.58 -11.79
C ALA A 65 -11.35 2.79 -12.64
N ARG A 66 -10.87 2.58 -13.87
CA ARG A 66 -10.52 3.68 -14.78
C ARG A 66 -11.77 4.45 -15.23
N GLU A 67 -12.85 3.73 -15.54
CA GLU A 67 -14.13 4.30 -15.94
C GLU A 67 -14.75 5.12 -14.81
N LEU A 68 -14.62 4.66 -13.57
CA LEU A 68 -15.03 5.41 -12.39
C LEU A 68 -14.21 6.70 -12.27
N LEU A 69 -12.87 6.61 -12.27
CA LEU A 69 -11.99 7.77 -12.15
C LEU A 69 -12.23 8.81 -13.26
N ALA A 70 -12.54 8.37 -14.47
CA ALA A 70 -12.87 9.26 -15.59
C ALA A 70 -14.16 10.06 -15.41
N GLN A 71 -15.10 9.57 -14.57
CA GLN A 71 -16.37 10.23 -14.28
C GLN A 71 -16.33 11.10 -13.01
N MET A 72 -15.24 11.04 -12.24
CA MET A 72 -15.12 11.79 -11.01
C MET A 72 -14.90 13.28 -11.28
N ALA A 73 -15.81 14.11 -10.75
CA ALA A 73 -15.68 15.57 -10.77
C ALA A 73 -15.10 16.13 -9.46
N ALA A 74 -15.06 15.33 -8.39
CA ALA A 74 -14.47 15.73 -7.12
C ALA A 74 -12.93 15.71 -7.20
N PRO A 75 -12.22 16.58 -6.45
CA PRO A 75 -10.78 16.46 -6.29
C PRO A 75 -10.40 15.10 -5.70
N MET A 76 -9.40 14.45 -6.28
CA MET A 76 -8.94 13.12 -5.86
C MET A 76 -7.46 13.11 -5.52
N CYS A 77 -7.11 12.29 -4.54
CA CYS A 77 -5.74 11.93 -4.21
C CYS A 77 -5.68 10.44 -3.86
N THR A 78 -4.47 9.89 -3.83
CA THR A 78 -4.24 8.53 -3.32
C THR A 78 -3.50 8.61 -1.99
N VAL A 79 -3.96 7.83 -1.00
CA VAL A 79 -3.27 7.63 0.29
C VAL A 79 -2.82 6.17 0.41
N SER A 80 -1.58 5.91 0.81
CA SER A 80 -1.09 4.54 0.95
C SER A 80 -0.12 4.35 2.11
N ASN A 81 -0.16 3.16 2.71
CA ASN A 81 0.89 2.70 3.62
C ASN A 81 2.19 2.36 2.88
N GLY A 82 2.16 2.23 1.54
CA GLY A 82 3.34 2.00 0.69
C GLY A 82 4.07 3.28 0.30
N PRO A 83 5.32 3.18 -0.20
CA PRO A 83 6.08 4.34 -0.65
C PRO A 83 5.47 4.98 -1.91
N VAL A 84 5.72 6.27 -2.13
CA VAL A 84 5.23 7.02 -3.31
C VAL A 84 5.66 6.36 -4.62
N SER A 85 6.91 5.91 -4.71
CA SER A 85 7.43 5.22 -5.90
C SER A 85 6.60 4.00 -6.29
N LYS A 86 6.09 3.23 -5.32
CA LYS A 86 5.20 2.10 -5.57
C LYS A 86 3.86 2.56 -6.17
N MET A 87 3.28 3.63 -5.63
CA MET A 87 2.02 4.19 -6.15
C MET A 87 2.20 4.70 -7.59
N GLN A 88 3.27 5.45 -7.85
CA GLN A 88 3.60 5.95 -9.18
C GLN A 88 3.77 4.80 -10.18
N HIS A 89 4.50 3.75 -9.79
CA HIS A 89 4.70 2.57 -10.63
C HIS A 89 3.39 1.84 -10.95
N SER A 90 2.60 1.50 -9.92
CA SER A 90 1.34 0.76 -10.12
C SER A 90 0.29 1.57 -10.88
N LEU A 91 0.14 2.87 -10.57
CA LEU A 91 -0.80 3.74 -11.26
C LEU A 91 -0.33 4.04 -12.70
N GLY A 92 0.99 4.10 -12.92
CA GLY A 92 1.59 4.31 -14.24
C GLY A 92 1.31 3.12 -15.17
N LEU A 93 1.60 1.90 -14.71
CA LEU A 93 1.35 0.66 -15.48
C LEU A 93 -0.13 0.45 -15.80
N THR A 94 -1.02 0.90 -14.92
CA THR A 94 -2.48 0.79 -15.11
C THR A 94 -3.10 1.97 -15.85
N GLY A 95 -2.30 2.96 -16.26
CA GLY A 95 -2.78 4.16 -16.98
C GLY A 95 -3.69 5.06 -16.14
N MET A 96 -3.58 5.01 -14.81
CA MET A 96 -4.41 5.77 -13.86
C MET A 96 -3.66 6.92 -13.18
N LEU A 97 -2.34 7.02 -13.35
CA LEU A 97 -1.52 8.03 -12.66
C LEU A 97 -1.98 9.47 -12.92
N SER A 98 -2.40 9.77 -14.16
CA SER A 98 -2.86 11.11 -14.57
C SER A 98 -4.14 11.59 -13.88
N TYR A 99 -4.89 10.73 -13.19
CA TYR A 99 -6.04 11.17 -12.39
C TYR A 99 -5.61 11.78 -11.04
N PHE A 100 -4.40 11.44 -10.58
CA PHE A 100 -3.88 11.86 -9.28
C PHE A 100 -2.68 12.80 -9.40
N ASP A 101 -1.93 12.75 -10.50
CA ASP A 101 -0.70 13.50 -10.69
C ASP A 101 0.25 13.30 -9.49
N ASP A 102 0.69 14.39 -8.87
CA ASP A 102 1.56 14.38 -7.69
C ASP A 102 0.78 14.26 -6.35
N ARG A 103 -0.55 14.08 -6.39
CA ARG A 103 -1.42 13.95 -5.20
C ARG A 103 -1.37 12.53 -4.62
N LEU A 104 -0.15 12.09 -4.32
CA LEU A 104 0.18 10.75 -3.84
C LEU A 104 0.78 10.86 -2.43
N PHE A 105 -0.02 10.56 -1.41
CA PHE A 105 0.35 10.71 -0.01
C PHE A 105 0.71 9.36 0.59
N SER A 106 1.94 9.26 1.10
CA SER A 106 2.52 8.02 1.60
C SER A 106 2.74 8.12 3.11
N GLY A 107 2.46 7.04 3.82
CA GLY A 107 2.74 6.95 5.26
C GLY A 107 4.22 7.08 5.58
N TYR A 108 5.11 6.74 4.63
CA TYR A 108 6.55 6.95 4.77
C TYR A 108 6.92 8.43 4.79
N ASN A 109 6.15 9.32 4.15
CA ASN A 109 6.49 10.74 4.08
C ASN A 109 6.24 11.44 5.42
N ILE A 110 5.27 10.94 6.20
CA ILE A 110 4.87 11.51 7.49
C ILE A 110 5.19 10.60 8.68
N GLN A 111 5.79 9.44 8.43
CA GLN A 111 6.09 8.41 9.43
C GLN A 111 4.85 7.97 10.24
N ARG A 112 3.71 7.87 9.56
CA ARG A 112 2.42 7.44 10.13
C ARG A 112 1.68 6.57 9.11
N TRP A 113 1.14 5.44 9.56
CA TRP A 113 0.51 4.45 8.71
C TRP A 113 -0.86 4.10 9.27
N LYS A 114 -1.82 3.83 8.38
CA LYS A 114 -3.14 3.28 8.73
C LYS A 114 -2.94 2.06 9.64
N PRO A 115 -3.70 1.91 10.74
CA PRO A 115 -4.97 2.60 11.04
C PRO A 115 -4.86 3.98 11.70
N ASP A 116 -3.65 4.52 11.90
CA ASP A 116 -3.51 5.92 12.33
C ASP A 116 -4.08 6.84 11.22
N PRO A 117 -5.07 7.71 11.55
CA PRO A 117 -5.76 8.52 10.55
C PRO A 117 -4.89 9.68 10.02
N ALA A 118 -3.69 9.91 10.59
CA ALA A 118 -2.85 11.06 10.27
C ALA A 118 -2.56 11.23 8.77
N ILE A 119 -2.46 10.14 8.01
CA ILE A 119 -2.26 10.21 6.55
C ILE A 119 -3.47 10.78 5.80
N VAL A 120 -4.68 10.50 6.29
CA VAL A 120 -5.95 11.01 5.74
C VAL A 120 -6.06 12.50 6.03
N PHE A 121 -5.79 12.91 7.28
CA PHE A 121 -5.76 14.32 7.67
C PHE A 121 -4.68 15.10 6.89
N HIS A 122 -3.49 14.52 6.74
CA HIS A 122 -2.42 15.11 5.94
C HIS A 122 -2.86 15.31 4.48
N ALA A 123 -3.43 14.29 3.85
CA ALA A 123 -3.93 14.39 2.49
C ALA A 123 -5.01 15.46 2.35
N ALA A 124 -6.01 15.47 3.26
CA ALA A 124 -7.07 16.48 3.27
C ALA A 124 -6.51 17.90 3.38
N GLN A 125 -5.53 18.11 4.27
CA GLN A 125 -4.85 19.39 4.44
C GLN A 125 -4.11 19.82 3.16
N GLN A 126 -3.35 18.91 2.52
CA GLN A 126 -2.64 19.21 1.28
C GLN A 126 -3.59 19.49 0.11
N MET A 127 -4.74 18.82 0.11
CA MET A 127 -5.84 19.05 -0.85
C MET A 127 -6.65 20.30 -0.54
N GLN A 128 -6.43 20.95 0.61
CA GLN A 128 -7.19 22.10 1.09
C GLN A 128 -8.71 21.82 1.20
N VAL A 129 -9.06 20.59 1.58
CA VAL A 129 -10.44 20.16 1.79
C VAL A 129 -10.62 19.76 3.27
N PRO A 130 -11.67 20.23 3.96
CA PRO A 130 -11.99 19.74 5.30
C PRO A 130 -12.21 18.23 5.29
N VAL A 131 -11.61 17.49 6.23
CA VAL A 131 -11.66 16.02 6.25
C VAL A 131 -13.10 15.50 6.36
N GLU A 132 -13.99 16.26 6.98
CA GLU A 132 -15.42 15.95 7.14
C GLU A 132 -16.18 15.97 5.81
N ARG A 133 -15.56 16.50 4.75
CA ARG A 133 -16.07 16.52 3.38
C ARG A 133 -15.35 15.54 2.46
N CYS A 134 -14.45 14.71 3.01
CA CYS A 134 -13.73 13.70 2.27
C CYS A 134 -14.42 12.33 2.39
N ILE A 135 -14.23 11.49 1.39
CA ILE A 135 -14.60 10.08 1.40
C ILE A 135 -13.32 9.28 1.21
N LEU A 136 -13.03 8.36 2.13
CA LEU A 136 -11.95 7.40 1.98
C LEU A 136 -12.51 6.08 1.41
N VAL A 137 -11.93 5.60 0.32
CA VAL A 137 -12.23 4.29 -0.26
C VAL A 137 -11.02 3.38 -0.03
N ASP A 138 -11.20 2.30 0.73
CA ASP A 138 -10.13 1.37 1.10
C ASP A 138 -10.68 -0.08 1.20
N ASP A 139 -9.84 -1.06 0.88
CA ASP A 139 -10.20 -2.49 0.88
C ASP A 139 -9.67 -3.25 2.12
N SER A 140 -9.04 -2.54 3.06
CA SER A 140 -8.43 -3.10 4.26
C SER A 140 -9.12 -2.64 5.54
N SER A 141 -9.07 -3.48 6.58
CA SER A 141 -9.56 -3.12 7.92
C SER A 141 -8.80 -1.91 8.48
N ALA A 142 -7.49 -1.86 8.29
CA ALA A 142 -6.66 -0.74 8.72
C ALA A 142 -7.09 0.58 8.05
N GLY A 143 -7.40 0.55 6.76
CA GLY A 143 -7.89 1.73 6.05
C GLY A 143 -9.32 2.11 6.40
N ALA A 144 -10.19 1.15 6.71
CA ALA A 144 -11.54 1.44 7.20
C ALA A 144 -11.55 2.08 8.61
N GLN A 145 -10.51 1.85 9.40
CA GLN A 145 -10.33 2.45 10.74
C GLN A 145 -9.68 3.84 10.72
N ALA A 146 -8.91 4.15 9.67
CA ALA A 146 -8.20 5.41 9.47
C ALA A 146 -9.13 6.53 8.96
#